data_AF-A0A1I5XJG0-F1
#
_entry.id   AF-A0A1I5XJG0-F1
#
_cell.length_a   1.000
_cell.length_b   1.000
_cell.length_c   1.000
_cell.angle_alpha   90.00
_cell.angle_beta   90.00
_cell.angle_gamma   90.00
#
_symmetry.space_group_name_H-M   'P 1'
#
loop_
_entity.id
_entity.type
_entity.pdbx_description
1 polymer ?
#
loop_
_entity_poly.entity_id
_entity_poly.type
_entity_poly.pdbx_seq_one_letter_code
_entity_poly.pdbx_strand_id
1 'polypeptide(L)'
;MMASRGKKGFGSSWWAKQWLEALESFGWDSRLTRGRAYARNGNVLDVEISPGRVKAHVQGSRKTPYKVEISMKTLSQYEWDQVLDALASKAIFSAKLLAGEMPVNIEEAFSSLEVSLFPRYAMDLSAHCTCPDGANPCKHIAAVYYILAQEFDRDPFLLFKLRGMNREQIMEAIRNRRTSAAEPMTAKKEGGLPQEIEREGSSQHDAVSLINYWTGKMKSMDIKIAVEPPLVEQSILKRLGEPPFFAGKMDMIRQLEQDYKKVLLKAITVGYKD
;
A
#
# COMPACT_ATOMS: atom_id res chain seq x y z
N MET A 1 -5.26 -7.93 -24.48
CA MET A 1 -6.00 -9.21 -24.28
C MET A 1 -6.27 -9.36 -22.79
N MET A 2 -7.51 -9.16 -22.34
CA MET A 2 -7.88 -9.36 -20.92
C MET A 2 -8.32 -10.81 -20.72
N ALA A 3 -7.60 -11.52 -19.83
CA ALA A 3 -7.86 -12.91 -19.48
C ALA A 3 -9.25 -13.11 -18.85
N SER A 4 -9.85 -14.26 -19.18
CA SER A 4 -11.17 -14.71 -18.72
C SER A 4 -11.24 -14.82 -17.19
N ARG A 5 -12.21 -14.12 -16.59
CA ARG A 5 -12.40 -14.02 -15.13
C ARG A 5 -13.19 -15.25 -14.62
N GLY A 6 -12.50 -16.20 -14.00
CA GLY A 6 -13.11 -17.32 -13.29
C GLY A 6 -13.67 -16.91 -11.91
N LYS A 7 -14.95 -17.24 -11.66
CA LYS A 7 -15.62 -17.59 -10.38
C LYS A 7 -15.28 -16.86 -9.05
N LYS A 8 -14.58 -15.73 -8.99
CA LYS A 8 -14.50 -14.93 -7.76
C LYS A 8 -15.74 -14.03 -7.63
N GLY A 9 -16.33 -13.96 -6.44
CA GLY A 9 -17.38 -12.99 -6.12
C GLY A 9 -16.88 -11.55 -6.31
N PHE A 10 -17.80 -10.58 -6.35
CA PHE A 10 -17.41 -9.17 -6.26
C PHE A 10 -16.90 -8.91 -4.85
N GLY A 11 -15.65 -8.47 -4.69
CA GLY A 11 -15.07 -8.11 -3.40
C GLY A 11 -14.73 -9.31 -2.51
N SER A 12 -13.54 -9.86 -2.70
CA SER A 12 -12.95 -10.90 -1.86
C SER A 12 -12.18 -10.31 -0.67
N SER A 13 -11.55 -9.15 -0.85
CA SER A 13 -10.87 -8.42 0.21
C SER A 13 -11.87 -7.76 1.17
N TRP A 14 -11.42 -7.45 2.39
CA TRP A 14 -12.26 -6.78 3.38
C TRP A 14 -12.64 -5.35 2.95
N TRP A 15 -11.78 -4.63 2.23
CA TRP A 15 -12.06 -3.26 1.79
C TRP A 15 -13.07 -3.22 0.64
N ALA A 16 -13.02 -4.19 -0.27
CA ALA A 16 -14.03 -4.31 -1.31
C ALA A 16 -15.39 -4.72 -0.73
N LYS A 17 -15.41 -5.54 0.34
CA LYS A 17 -16.64 -5.84 1.09
C LYS A 17 -17.20 -4.60 1.77
N GLN A 18 -16.37 -3.83 2.48
CA GLN A 18 -16.78 -2.56 3.09
C GLN A 18 -17.39 -1.59 2.07
N TRP A 19 -16.82 -1.49 0.86
CA TRP A 19 -17.41 -0.71 -0.22
C TRP A 19 -18.81 -1.20 -0.61
N LEU A 20 -18.99 -2.51 -0.77
CA LEU A 20 -20.31 -3.08 -1.12
C LEU A 20 -21.32 -2.94 0.01
N GLU A 21 -20.90 -3.17 1.26
CA GLU A 21 -21.73 -2.99 2.45
C GLU A 21 -22.18 -1.54 2.60
N ALA A 22 -21.30 -0.56 2.34
CA ALA A 22 -21.67 0.85 2.30
C ALA A 22 -22.77 1.11 1.25
N LEU A 23 -22.63 0.58 0.03
CA LEU A 23 -23.65 0.75 -1.02
C LEU A 23 -24.98 0.06 -0.69
N GLU A 24 -24.93 -1.13 -0.10
CA GLU A 24 -26.12 -1.90 0.32
C GLU A 24 -26.84 -1.17 1.46
N SER A 25 -26.12 -0.47 2.35
CA SER A 25 -26.71 0.37 3.40
C SER A 25 -27.55 1.55 2.89
N PHE A 26 -27.43 1.93 1.61
CA PHE A 26 -28.17 3.05 1.02
C PHE A 26 -29.61 2.70 0.62
N GLY A 27 -30.06 1.46 0.86
CA GLY A 27 -31.42 1.00 0.57
C GLY A 27 -31.66 0.74 -0.93
N TRP A 28 -30.61 0.37 -1.67
CA TRP A 28 -30.67 0.12 -3.12
C TRP A 28 -30.81 -1.37 -3.49
N ASP A 29 -31.15 -2.24 -2.55
CA ASP A 29 -31.01 -3.71 -2.65
C ASP A 29 -31.58 -4.34 -3.93
N SER A 30 -32.83 -3.99 -4.29
CA SER A 30 -33.48 -4.51 -5.50
C SER A 30 -32.80 -4.02 -6.80
N ARG A 31 -32.19 -2.83 -6.77
CA ARG A 31 -31.48 -2.22 -7.90
C ARG A 31 -30.07 -2.79 -8.05
N LEU A 32 -29.37 -2.97 -6.92
CA LEU A 32 -28.04 -3.57 -6.87
C LEU A 32 -28.05 -5.02 -7.37
N THR A 33 -29.07 -5.82 -7.02
CA THR A 33 -29.19 -7.20 -7.48
C THR A 33 -29.16 -7.32 -9.01
N ARG A 34 -29.90 -6.45 -9.73
CA ARG A 34 -29.89 -6.43 -11.21
C ARG A 34 -28.55 -5.97 -11.77
N GLY A 35 -27.93 -4.98 -11.15
CA GLY A 35 -26.60 -4.50 -11.52
C GLY A 35 -25.52 -5.58 -11.36
N ARG A 36 -25.60 -6.36 -10.28
CA ARG A 36 -24.69 -7.48 -10.00
C ARG A 36 -24.70 -8.51 -11.13
N ALA A 37 -25.88 -8.88 -11.63
CA ALA A 37 -26.00 -9.80 -12.76
C ALA A 37 -25.39 -9.20 -14.04
N TYR A 38 -25.62 -7.91 -14.32
CA TYR A 38 -25.04 -7.22 -15.47
C TYR A 38 -23.51 -7.19 -15.42
N ALA A 39 -22.94 -6.86 -14.27
CA ALA A 39 -21.50 -6.87 -14.07
C ALA A 39 -20.92 -8.27 -14.27
N ARG A 40 -21.61 -9.32 -13.79
CA ARG A 40 -21.13 -10.71 -13.88
C ARG A 40 -21.15 -11.22 -15.32
N ASN A 41 -22.09 -10.75 -16.13
CA ASN A 41 -22.20 -11.12 -17.54
C ASN A 41 -21.21 -10.35 -18.45
N GLY A 42 -20.31 -9.54 -17.89
CA GLY A 42 -19.31 -8.82 -18.67
C GLY A 42 -19.85 -7.63 -19.46
N ASN A 43 -21.00 -7.08 -19.06
CA ASN A 43 -21.60 -5.94 -19.76
C ASN A 43 -20.89 -4.61 -19.50
N VAL A 44 -20.02 -4.53 -18.48
CA VAL A 44 -19.17 -3.36 -18.26
C VAL A 44 -17.90 -3.56 -19.08
N LEU A 45 -17.73 -2.75 -20.12
CA LEU A 45 -16.69 -2.92 -21.14
C LEU A 45 -15.35 -2.36 -20.65
N ASP A 46 -15.39 -1.18 -20.06
CA ASP A 46 -14.24 -0.50 -19.48
C ASP A 46 -14.66 0.36 -18.29
N VAL A 47 -13.69 0.61 -17.41
CA VAL A 47 -13.79 1.52 -16.28
C VAL A 47 -12.49 2.30 -16.17
N GLU A 48 -12.59 3.61 -16.15
CA GLU A 48 -11.50 4.55 -15.94
C GLU A 48 -11.71 5.27 -14.60
N ILE A 49 -10.72 5.18 -13.71
CA ILE A 49 -10.76 5.80 -12.39
C ILE A 49 -9.75 6.94 -12.35
N SER A 50 -10.25 8.13 -12.07
CA SER A 50 -9.52 9.39 -11.94
C SER A 50 -9.82 10.03 -10.57
N PRO A 51 -9.05 11.04 -10.13
CA PRO A 51 -9.33 11.74 -8.88
C PRO A 51 -10.78 12.21 -8.77
N GLY A 52 -11.52 11.69 -7.78
CA GLY A 52 -12.93 12.05 -7.54
C GLY A 52 -13.94 11.57 -8.59
N ARG A 53 -13.53 10.84 -9.63
CA ARG A 53 -14.41 10.52 -10.77
C ARG A 53 -14.10 9.17 -11.41
N VAL A 54 -15.16 8.45 -11.72
CA VAL A 54 -15.15 7.21 -12.50
C VAL A 54 -15.93 7.43 -13.79
N LYS A 55 -15.37 7.00 -14.92
CA LYS A 55 -16.05 6.89 -16.20
C LYS A 55 -16.09 5.43 -16.62
N ALA A 56 -17.18 4.99 -17.22
CA ALA A 56 -17.31 3.63 -17.70
C ALA A 56 -18.25 3.53 -18.91
N HIS A 57 -18.00 2.55 -19.76
CA HIS A 57 -18.93 2.15 -20.82
C HIS A 57 -19.61 0.84 -20.46
N VAL A 58 -20.95 0.84 -20.53
CA VAL A 58 -21.76 -0.32 -20.19
C VAL A 58 -22.64 -0.70 -21.39
N GLN A 59 -22.43 -1.92 -21.89
CA GLN A 59 -23.25 -2.51 -22.93
C GLN A 59 -24.68 -2.71 -22.43
N GLY A 60 -25.63 -2.14 -23.15
CA GLY A 60 -27.07 -2.31 -22.92
C GLY A 60 -27.75 -2.94 -24.11
N SER A 61 -29.03 -2.63 -24.31
CA SER A 61 -29.81 -3.07 -25.47
C SER A 61 -29.48 -2.33 -26.77
N ARG A 62 -28.85 -1.15 -26.70
CA ARG A 62 -28.49 -0.34 -27.88
C ARG A 62 -27.14 -0.77 -28.44
N LYS A 63 -26.93 -0.51 -29.74
CA LYS A 63 -25.64 -0.75 -30.42
C LYS A 63 -24.49 0.04 -29.80
N THR A 64 -24.74 1.30 -29.43
CA THR A 64 -23.77 2.15 -28.72
C THR A 64 -23.87 1.92 -27.21
N PRO A 65 -22.76 1.59 -26.53
CA PRO A 65 -22.73 1.45 -25.07
C PRO A 65 -23.18 2.73 -24.35
N TYR A 66 -23.82 2.57 -23.19
CA TYR A 66 -24.17 3.70 -22.33
C TYR A 66 -22.94 4.20 -21.58
N LYS A 67 -22.86 5.52 -21.39
CA LYS A 67 -21.81 6.15 -20.59
C LYS A 67 -22.30 6.30 -19.16
N VAL A 68 -21.49 5.84 -18.22
CA VAL A 68 -21.71 6.00 -16.79
C VAL A 68 -20.63 6.91 -16.23
N GLU A 69 -21.03 7.93 -15.49
CA GLU A 69 -20.13 8.78 -14.72
C GLU A 69 -20.54 8.72 -13.25
N ILE A 70 -19.58 8.42 -12.37
CA ILE A 70 -19.75 8.44 -10.92
C ILE A 70 -18.74 9.42 -10.36
N SER A 71 -19.17 10.32 -9.51
CA SER A 71 -18.32 11.28 -8.81
C SER A 71 -18.42 11.06 -7.31
N MET A 72 -17.28 11.17 -6.63
CA MET A 72 -17.16 11.06 -5.19
C MET A 72 -16.41 12.29 -4.67
N LYS A 73 -16.87 12.86 -3.55
CA LYS A 73 -16.22 14.03 -2.96
C LYS A 73 -14.78 13.69 -2.55
N THR A 74 -13.81 14.40 -3.13
CA THR A 74 -12.40 14.33 -2.75
C THR A 74 -12.18 15.01 -1.41
N LEU A 75 -11.15 14.57 -0.69
CA LEU A 75 -10.67 15.30 0.48
C LEU A 75 -9.86 16.52 0.02
N SER A 76 -9.95 17.60 0.78
CA SER A 76 -9.10 18.77 0.64
C SER A 76 -7.64 18.44 0.96
N GLN A 77 -6.71 19.30 0.54
CA GLN A 77 -5.30 19.14 0.85
C GLN A 77 -5.04 19.09 2.37
N TYR A 78 -5.73 19.96 3.13
CA TYR A 78 -5.64 19.99 4.58
C TYR A 78 -6.12 18.68 5.24
N GLU A 79 -7.28 18.15 4.82
CA GLU A 79 -7.77 16.85 5.32
C GLU A 79 -6.79 15.73 4.98
N TRP A 80 -6.22 15.73 3.77
CA TRP A 80 -5.22 14.75 3.38
C TRP A 80 -3.94 14.83 4.22
N ASP A 81 -3.44 16.04 4.51
CA ASP A 81 -2.24 16.20 5.32
C ASP A 81 -2.43 15.63 6.73
N GLN A 82 -3.59 15.89 7.35
CA GLN A 82 -3.95 15.33 8.65
C GLN A 82 -4.08 13.80 8.61
N VAL A 83 -4.71 13.24 7.57
CA VAL A 83 -4.81 11.78 7.38
C VAL A 83 -3.42 11.17 7.22
N LEU A 84 -2.54 11.78 6.42
CA LEU A 84 -1.19 11.28 6.18
C LEU A 84 -0.33 11.32 7.44
N ASP A 85 -0.49 12.33 8.30
CA ASP A 85 0.15 12.37 9.62
C ASP A 85 -0.32 11.20 10.51
N ALA A 86 -1.63 10.94 10.55
CA ALA A 86 -2.19 9.80 11.29
C ALA A 86 -1.67 8.46 10.75
N LEU A 87 -1.59 8.30 9.43
CA LEU A 87 -1.06 7.10 8.77
C LEU A 87 0.45 6.90 9.01
N ALA A 88 1.22 7.99 9.01
CA ALA A 88 2.65 7.96 9.26
C ALA A 88 2.98 7.67 10.74
N SER A 89 2.14 8.14 11.67
CA SER A 89 2.32 7.96 13.11
C SER A 89 2.29 6.49 13.54
N LYS A 90 1.47 5.65 12.88
CA LYS A 90 1.34 4.22 13.16
C LYS A 90 2.22 3.41 12.21
N ALA A 91 3.32 2.84 12.73
CA ALA A 91 4.26 2.05 11.94
C ALA A 91 3.62 0.90 11.14
N ILE A 92 2.56 0.28 11.69
CA ILE A 92 1.83 -0.81 11.01
C ILE A 92 1.08 -0.33 9.76
N PHE A 93 0.50 0.87 9.78
CA PHE A 93 -0.19 1.43 8.62
C PHE A 93 0.81 1.77 7.53
N SER A 94 1.89 2.47 7.91
CA SER A 94 2.97 2.81 7.00
C SER A 94 3.59 1.58 6.34
N ALA A 95 3.94 0.54 7.11
CA ALA A 95 4.57 -0.66 6.58
C ALA A 95 3.67 -1.39 5.57
N LYS A 96 2.38 -1.54 5.88
CA LYS A 96 1.41 -2.20 4.98
C LYS A 96 1.18 -1.39 3.70
N LEU A 97 0.94 -0.09 3.82
CA LEU A 97 0.76 0.77 2.64
C LEU A 97 2.02 0.78 1.77
N LEU A 98 3.21 0.82 2.37
CA LEU A 98 4.47 0.72 1.64
C LEU A 98 4.65 -0.62 0.91
N ALA A 99 4.09 -1.70 1.47
CA ALA A 99 4.03 -3.02 0.84
C ALA A 99 2.92 -3.14 -0.22
N GLY A 100 2.10 -2.11 -0.43
CA GLY A 100 0.97 -2.13 -1.35
C GLY A 100 -0.31 -2.75 -0.77
N GLU A 101 -0.35 -3.00 0.54
CA GLU A 101 -1.47 -3.64 1.23
C GLU A 101 -2.34 -2.62 1.99
N MET A 102 -3.66 -2.82 2.01
CA MET A 102 -4.59 -1.98 2.78
C MET A 102 -4.70 -2.47 4.24
N PRO A 103 -4.34 -1.66 5.25
CA PRO A 103 -4.52 -1.99 6.66
C PRO A 103 -5.99 -2.16 7.05
N VAL A 104 -6.34 -3.24 7.77
CA VAL A 104 -7.73 -3.56 8.18
C VAL A 104 -8.43 -2.41 8.92
N ASN A 105 -7.68 -1.68 9.74
CA ASN A 105 -8.21 -0.59 10.55
C ASN A 105 -7.87 0.80 9.96
N ILE A 106 -7.65 0.89 8.65
CA ILE A 106 -7.25 2.16 7.99
C ILE A 106 -8.25 3.30 8.28
N GLU A 107 -9.54 3.00 8.38
CA GLU A 107 -10.59 3.99 8.70
C GLU A 107 -10.39 4.68 10.05
N GLU A 108 -9.66 4.09 11.00
CA GLU A 108 -9.28 4.78 12.25
C GLU A 108 -8.47 6.06 12.00
N ALA A 109 -7.68 6.11 10.91
CA ALA A 109 -6.90 7.29 10.54
C ALA A 109 -7.75 8.38 9.88
N PHE A 110 -8.93 8.01 9.36
CA PHE A 110 -9.87 8.95 8.74
C PHE A 110 -10.91 9.45 9.75
N SER A 111 -11.45 8.54 10.56
CA SER A 111 -12.52 8.84 11.51
C SER A 111 -12.10 9.78 12.64
N SER A 112 -10.81 9.78 13.02
CA SER A 112 -10.25 10.76 13.96
C SER A 112 -10.33 12.21 13.46
N LEU A 113 -10.65 12.41 12.18
CA LEU A 113 -10.72 13.69 11.49
C LEU A 113 -12.10 13.95 10.88
N GLU A 114 -13.12 13.19 11.30
CA GLU A 114 -14.52 13.25 10.82
C GLU A 114 -14.71 13.02 9.31
N VAL A 115 -13.66 12.59 8.61
CA VAL A 115 -13.68 12.16 7.21
C VAL A 115 -13.72 10.63 7.13
N SER A 116 -13.95 10.10 5.94
CA SER A 116 -13.97 8.64 5.69
C SER A 116 -13.33 8.35 4.34
N LEU A 117 -12.72 7.17 4.18
CA LEU A 117 -12.24 6.69 2.90
C LEU A 117 -13.40 6.17 2.05
N PHE A 118 -14.34 5.45 2.67
CA PHE A 118 -15.55 4.93 2.03
C PHE A 118 -16.70 5.96 1.99
N PRO A 119 -17.68 5.82 1.09
CA PRO A 119 -18.91 6.62 1.15
C PRO A 119 -19.71 6.22 2.40
N ARG A 120 -20.19 7.21 3.17
CA ARG A 120 -21.03 6.98 4.36
C ARG A 120 -22.52 7.14 4.04
N TYR A 121 -22.84 8.00 3.08
CA TYR A 121 -24.20 8.30 2.69
C TYR A 121 -24.37 8.21 1.19
N ALA A 122 -25.61 7.97 0.74
CA ALA A 122 -25.95 7.96 -0.68
C ALA A 122 -25.53 9.26 -1.40
N MET A 123 -25.59 10.40 -0.71
CA MET A 123 -25.19 11.71 -1.25
C MET A 123 -23.68 11.87 -1.49
N ASP A 124 -22.85 11.00 -0.91
CA ASP A 124 -21.40 11.03 -1.14
C ASP A 124 -21.02 10.57 -2.56
N LEU A 125 -21.95 9.89 -3.24
CA LEU A 125 -21.82 9.42 -4.61
C LEU A 125 -22.86 10.09 -5.51
N SER A 126 -22.40 10.87 -6.47
CA SER A 126 -23.23 11.39 -7.54
C SER A 126 -23.02 10.57 -8.80
N ALA A 127 -24.07 9.92 -9.30
CA ALA A 127 -23.98 9.06 -10.47
C ALA A 127 -24.93 9.49 -11.59
N HIS A 128 -24.44 9.45 -12.81
CA HIS A 128 -25.19 9.72 -14.04
C HIS A 128 -24.99 8.59 -15.04
N CYS A 129 -26.04 8.28 -15.81
CA CYS A 129 -25.98 7.30 -16.88
C CYS A 129 -26.81 7.79 -18.07
N THR A 130 -26.29 7.62 -19.28
CA THR A 130 -26.98 8.02 -20.52
C THR A 130 -28.09 7.05 -20.94
N CYS A 131 -28.51 6.12 -20.08
CA CYS A 131 -29.57 5.17 -20.37
C CYS A 131 -30.96 5.81 -20.19
N PRO A 132 -32.00 5.32 -20.86
CA PRO A 132 -33.35 5.86 -20.74
C PRO A 132 -34.06 5.51 -19.41
N ASP A 133 -33.38 4.83 -18.49
CA ASP A 133 -33.91 4.48 -17.17
C ASP A 133 -33.75 5.68 -16.22
N GLY A 134 -34.86 6.22 -15.71
CA GLY A 134 -34.88 7.33 -14.77
C GLY A 134 -34.49 6.96 -13.33
N ALA A 135 -34.29 5.68 -13.02
CA ALA A 135 -33.83 5.26 -11.70
C ALA A 135 -32.36 5.64 -11.45
N ASN A 136 -32.05 6.11 -10.24
CA ASN A 136 -30.68 6.34 -9.80
C ASN A 136 -30.42 5.64 -8.45
N PRO A 137 -29.49 4.67 -8.36
CA PRO A 137 -28.73 4.08 -9.47
C PRO A 137 -29.62 3.22 -10.39
N CYS A 138 -29.43 3.34 -11.71
CA CYS A 138 -29.97 2.38 -12.66
C CYS A 138 -29.14 1.09 -12.64
N LYS A 139 -29.58 0.04 -13.34
CA LYS A 139 -28.82 -1.24 -13.41
C LYS A 139 -27.39 -1.09 -13.93
N HIS A 140 -27.12 -0.11 -14.81
CA HIS A 140 -25.79 0.12 -15.36
C HIS A 140 -24.86 0.78 -14.33
N ILE A 141 -25.35 1.78 -13.59
CA ILE A 141 -24.60 2.40 -12.48
C ILE A 141 -24.30 1.34 -11.42
N ALA A 142 -25.31 0.56 -11.02
CA ALA A 142 -25.14 -0.53 -10.08
C ALA A 142 -24.12 -1.57 -10.55
N ALA A 143 -24.08 -1.89 -11.86
CA ALA A 143 -23.06 -2.77 -12.41
C ALA A 143 -21.64 -2.19 -12.26
N VAL A 144 -21.47 -0.88 -12.51
CA VAL A 144 -20.17 -0.20 -12.32
C VAL A 144 -19.75 -0.21 -10.85
N TYR A 145 -20.66 0.00 -9.90
CA TYR A 145 -20.35 -0.11 -8.47
C TYR A 145 -19.78 -1.49 -8.07
N TYR A 146 -20.32 -2.57 -8.64
CA TYR A 146 -19.78 -3.91 -8.42
C TYR A 146 -18.42 -4.12 -9.10
N ILE A 147 -18.22 -3.58 -10.30
CA ILE A 147 -16.90 -3.63 -10.96
C ILE A 147 -15.86 -2.84 -10.18
N LEU A 148 -16.21 -1.68 -9.61
CA LEU A 148 -15.30 -0.92 -8.74
C LEU A 148 -14.82 -1.78 -7.56
N ALA A 149 -15.69 -2.57 -6.93
CA ALA A 149 -15.27 -3.51 -5.88
C ALA A 149 -14.22 -4.53 -6.37
N GLN A 150 -14.33 -5.02 -7.62
CA GLN A 150 -13.32 -5.90 -8.21
C GLN A 150 -12.02 -5.17 -8.56
N GLU A 151 -12.09 -3.91 -8.98
CA GLU A 151 -10.88 -3.13 -9.24
C GLU A 151 -10.18 -2.76 -7.93
N PHE A 152 -10.90 -2.46 -6.85
CA PHE A 152 -10.31 -2.26 -5.51
C PHE A 152 -9.66 -3.53 -4.97
N ASP A 153 -10.26 -4.70 -5.18
CA ASP A 153 -9.64 -5.99 -4.85
C ASP A 153 -8.25 -6.17 -5.49
N ARG A 154 -8.06 -5.62 -6.69
CA ARG A 154 -6.79 -5.70 -7.43
C ARG A 154 -5.80 -4.64 -6.99
N ASP A 155 -6.29 -3.42 -6.80
CA ASP A 155 -5.50 -2.29 -6.35
C ASP A 155 -6.28 -1.47 -5.32
N PRO A 156 -5.97 -1.61 -4.01
CA PRO A 156 -6.65 -0.86 -2.97
C PRO A 156 -6.37 0.65 -3.05
N PHE A 157 -5.31 1.09 -3.74
CA PHE A 157 -5.00 2.53 -3.86
C PHE A 157 -5.99 3.30 -4.73
N LEU A 158 -6.82 2.59 -5.50
CA LEU A 158 -7.90 3.19 -6.26
C LEU A 158 -8.96 3.85 -5.35
N LEU A 159 -9.12 3.38 -4.10
CA LEU A 159 -9.98 4.06 -3.10
C LEU A 159 -9.42 5.43 -2.72
N PHE A 160 -8.10 5.52 -2.48
CA PHE A 160 -7.46 6.80 -2.22
C PHE A 160 -7.49 7.71 -3.45
N LYS A 161 -7.33 7.13 -4.64
CA LYS A 161 -7.44 7.87 -5.91
C LYS A 161 -8.82 8.49 -6.03
N LEU A 162 -9.89 7.77 -5.72
CA LEU A 162 -11.24 8.34 -5.67
C LEU A 162 -11.38 9.46 -4.64
N ARG A 163 -10.64 9.40 -3.52
CA ARG A 163 -10.57 10.50 -2.54
C ARG A 163 -9.59 11.62 -2.92
N GLY A 164 -8.92 11.52 -4.06
CA GLY A 164 -8.12 12.60 -4.64
C GLY A 164 -6.60 12.41 -4.61
N MET A 165 -6.08 11.33 -4.01
CA MET A 165 -4.64 11.05 -3.97
C MET A 165 -4.27 9.74 -4.66
N ASN A 166 -3.29 9.78 -5.55
CA ASN A 166 -2.76 8.59 -6.19
C ASN A 166 -1.76 7.83 -5.28
N ARG A 167 -1.36 6.64 -5.74
CA ARG A 167 -0.47 5.76 -5.00
C ARG A 167 0.89 6.40 -4.74
N GLU A 168 1.48 7.01 -5.76
CA GLU A 168 2.80 7.62 -5.69
C GLU A 168 2.82 8.77 -4.67
N GLN A 169 1.79 9.61 -4.68
CA GLN A 169 1.60 10.71 -3.73
C GLN A 169 1.53 10.20 -2.28
N ILE A 170 0.74 9.16 -2.02
CA ILE A 170 0.61 8.58 -0.66
C ILE A 170 1.93 7.98 -0.19
N MET A 171 2.58 7.20 -1.06
CA MET A 171 3.82 6.52 -0.75
C MET A 171 4.93 7.52 -0.42
N GLU A 172 5.06 8.56 -1.24
CA GLU A 172 6.03 9.62 -1.06
C GLU A 172 5.75 10.44 0.21
N ALA A 173 4.48 10.81 0.42
CA ALA A 173 4.06 11.55 1.60
C ALA A 173 4.31 10.79 2.92
N ILE A 174 4.07 9.47 2.94
CA ILE A 174 4.34 8.61 4.11
C ILE A 174 5.85 8.50 4.35
N ARG A 175 6.66 8.32 3.29
CA ARG A 175 8.12 8.25 3.42
C ARG A 175 8.69 9.52 4.03
N ASN A 176 8.32 10.68 3.47
CA ASN A 176 8.82 11.98 3.93
C ASN A 176 8.47 12.26 5.39
N ARG A 177 7.23 11.99 5.81
CA ARG A 177 6.81 12.14 7.20
C ARG A 177 7.58 11.23 8.16
N ARG A 178 7.91 10.00 7.74
CA ARG A 178 8.68 9.06 8.56
C ARG A 178 10.16 9.40 8.65
N THR A 179 10.75 9.94 7.59
CA THR A 179 12.14 10.41 7.63
C THR A 179 12.28 11.66 8.47
N SER A 180 11.31 12.58 8.41
CA SER A 180 11.31 13.79 9.25
C SER A 180 11.02 13.48 10.72
N ALA A 181 10.19 12.49 11.02
CA ALA A 181 9.95 12.04 12.41
C ALA A 181 11.13 11.25 13.01
N ALA A 182 12.09 10.81 12.18
CA ALA A 182 13.31 10.12 12.61
C ALA A 182 14.47 11.07 12.95
N GLU A 183 14.28 12.40 12.84
CA GLU A 183 15.24 13.34 13.43
C GLU A 183 15.19 13.26 14.98
N PRO A 184 16.34 13.27 15.66
CA PRO A 184 16.46 12.58 16.93
C PRO A 184 15.76 13.33 18.07
N MET A 185 14.94 12.60 18.83
CA MET A 185 14.74 12.89 20.24
C MET A 185 16.12 13.08 20.88
N THR A 186 16.33 14.25 21.45
CA THR A 186 17.54 14.66 22.17
C THR A 186 17.87 13.65 23.27
N ALA A 187 18.73 12.68 22.95
CA ALA A 187 19.46 11.92 23.94
C ALA A 187 20.41 12.91 24.64
N LYS A 188 20.16 13.18 25.92
CA LYS A 188 21.08 13.83 26.84
C LYS A 188 22.47 13.21 26.68
N LYS A 189 23.40 13.95 26.09
CA LYS A 189 24.84 13.63 26.11
C LYS A 189 25.40 14.08 27.46
N GLU A 190 25.58 13.14 28.38
CA GLU A 190 26.68 13.25 29.34
C GLU A 190 27.92 12.61 28.69
N GLY A 191 29.02 13.38 28.66
CA GLY A 191 30.38 12.84 28.53
C GLY A 191 31.00 12.84 27.13
N GLY A 192 31.81 13.87 26.86
CA GLY A 192 33.01 13.80 26.01
C GLY A 192 32.80 13.96 24.50
N LEU A 193 33.14 15.14 23.97
CA LEU A 193 33.31 15.35 22.52
C LEU A 193 34.56 14.61 22.01
N PRO A 194 34.45 13.99 20.82
CA PRO A 194 35.48 14.16 19.80
C PRO A 194 35.07 15.27 18.83
N GLN A 195 36.09 16.04 18.43
CA GLN A 195 36.04 17.29 17.69
C GLN A 195 35.17 17.29 16.43
N GLU A 196 34.62 18.47 16.14
CA GLU A 196 34.03 18.86 14.86
C GLU A 196 35.01 18.56 13.72
N ILE A 197 34.61 17.68 12.80
CA ILE A 197 35.26 17.60 11.51
C ILE A 197 34.65 18.72 10.67
N GLU A 198 35.45 19.76 10.47
CA GLU A 198 35.22 20.83 9.52
C GLU A 198 34.87 20.23 8.15
N ARG A 199 33.71 20.60 7.62
CA ARG A 199 33.30 20.26 6.24
C ARG A 199 34.09 21.13 5.28
N GLU A 200 35.31 20.71 4.97
CA GLU A 200 36.01 21.17 3.79
C GLU A 200 35.68 20.29 2.58
N GLY A 201 35.35 20.95 1.47
CA GLY A 201 35.55 20.39 0.13
C GLY A 201 34.35 19.68 -0.47
N SER A 202 33.65 20.38 -1.37
CA SER A 202 32.89 19.78 -2.45
C SER A 202 33.75 18.73 -3.20
N SER A 203 33.51 17.44 -2.98
CA SER A 203 34.05 16.42 -3.87
C SER A 203 33.05 16.20 -4.99
N GLN A 204 33.50 16.49 -6.21
CA GLN A 204 32.86 16.04 -7.44
C GLN A 204 32.80 14.51 -7.36
N HIS A 205 31.60 13.95 -7.24
CA HIS A 205 31.43 12.51 -7.38
C HIS A 205 31.67 12.15 -8.85
N ASP A 206 32.88 11.68 -9.15
CA ASP A 206 33.18 11.03 -10.42
C ASP A 206 32.12 9.96 -10.70
N ALA A 207 31.62 9.96 -11.95
CA ALA A 207 30.58 9.06 -12.40
C ALA A 207 30.97 7.60 -12.11
N VAL A 208 30.30 7.00 -11.12
CA VAL A 208 30.46 5.57 -10.80
C VAL A 208 30.00 4.79 -12.03
N SER A 209 30.96 4.21 -12.75
CA SER A 209 30.70 3.38 -13.92
C SER A 209 29.92 2.12 -13.51
N LEU A 210 28.64 2.07 -13.91
CA LEU A 210 27.76 0.91 -13.68
C LEU A 210 28.31 -0.40 -14.26
N ILE A 211 29.12 -0.32 -15.31
CA ILE A 211 29.71 -1.49 -15.98
C ILE A 211 30.74 -2.18 -15.08
N ASN A 212 31.46 -1.41 -14.25
CA ASN A 212 32.50 -1.93 -13.37
C ASN A 212 32.02 -2.18 -11.93
N TYR A 213 30.74 -1.91 -11.67
CA TYR A 213 30.13 -2.03 -10.34
C TYR A 213 30.24 -3.45 -9.76
N TRP A 214 30.06 -4.47 -10.59
CA TRP A 214 30.09 -5.89 -10.17
C TRP A 214 31.47 -6.55 -10.29
N THR A 215 32.42 -5.93 -10.98
CA THR A 215 33.71 -6.58 -11.33
C THR A 215 34.83 -6.33 -10.33
N GLY A 216 34.52 -5.76 -9.16
CA GLY A 216 35.41 -5.77 -7.99
C GLY A 216 36.69 -4.94 -8.09
N LYS A 217 36.91 -4.16 -9.16
CA LYS A 217 38.01 -3.18 -9.22
C LYS A 217 37.61 -1.87 -8.54
N MET A 218 37.13 -1.96 -7.29
CA MET A 218 37.12 -0.78 -6.43
C MET A 218 38.58 -0.46 -6.09
N LYS A 219 39.10 0.65 -6.64
CA LYS A 219 40.34 1.24 -6.12
C LYS A 219 40.08 1.56 -4.65
N SER A 220 40.85 0.91 -3.78
CA SER A 220 40.96 1.12 -2.32
C SER A 220 40.16 2.32 -1.81
N MET A 221 38.87 2.11 -1.60
CA MET A 221 38.13 2.96 -0.67
C MET A 221 38.53 2.45 0.71
N ASP A 222 38.85 3.35 1.63
CA ASP A 222 39.05 3.06 3.06
C ASP A 222 37.72 2.61 3.69
N ILE A 223 37.18 1.49 3.22
CA ILE A 223 35.99 0.87 3.78
C ILE A 223 36.47 0.13 5.03
N LYS A 224 36.33 0.79 6.17
CA LYS A 224 36.50 0.16 7.48
C LYS A 224 35.28 -0.71 7.75
N ILE A 225 35.38 -1.99 7.41
CA ILE A 225 34.37 -2.99 7.76
C ILE A 225 34.59 -3.38 9.23
N ALA A 226 33.79 -2.80 10.13
CA ALA A 226 33.74 -3.23 11.52
C ALA A 226 32.68 -4.32 11.68
N VAL A 227 33.11 -5.55 11.99
CA VAL A 227 32.21 -6.69 12.22
C VAL A 227 31.92 -6.80 13.71
N GLU A 228 30.87 -6.12 14.18
CA GLU A 228 30.45 -6.20 15.58
C GLU A 228 29.37 -7.28 15.79
N PRO A 229 29.35 -7.95 16.96
CA PRO A 229 28.27 -8.86 17.29
C PRO A 229 26.94 -8.10 17.39
N PRO A 230 25.83 -8.69 16.91
CA PRO A 230 24.52 -8.05 16.99
C PRO A 230 24.08 -7.90 18.45
N LEU A 231 23.45 -6.77 18.79
CA LEU A 231 22.91 -6.50 20.14
C LEU A 231 21.94 -7.59 20.64
N VAL A 232 21.24 -8.24 19.71
CA VAL A 232 20.36 -9.38 20.00
C VAL A 232 20.79 -10.56 19.15
N GLU A 233 21.32 -11.59 19.80
CA GLU A 233 21.70 -12.82 19.12
C GLU A 233 20.50 -13.43 18.39
N GLN A 234 20.70 -13.75 17.11
CA GLN A 234 19.76 -14.53 16.29
C GLN A 234 18.35 -13.91 16.20
N SER A 235 18.26 -12.58 16.19
CA SER A 235 16.99 -11.84 16.14
C SER A 235 16.06 -12.27 14.98
N ILE A 236 16.64 -12.62 13.83
CA ILE A 236 15.91 -13.10 12.65
C ILE A 236 15.29 -14.48 12.91
N LEU A 237 16.06 -15.42 13.47
CA LEU A 237 15.57 -16.77 13.78
C LEU A 237 14.45 -16.73 14.82
N LYS A 238 14.63 -15.90 15.87
CA LYS A 238 13.63 -15.71 16.94
C LYS A 238 12.32 -15.10 16.43
N ARG A 239 12.38 -14.23 15.41
CA ARG A 239 11.20 -13.57 14.84
C ARG A 239 10.43 -14.46 13.87
N LEU A 240 11.14 -15.28 13.10
CA LEU A 240 10.53 -16.13 12.07
C LEU A 240 9.95 -17.44 12.64
N GLY A 241 10.50 -17.94 13.76
CA GLY A 241 10.04 -19.18 14.38
C GLY A 241 10.29 -20.41 13.52
N GLU A 242 9.74 -21.55 13.93
CA GLU A 242 9.89 -22.81 13.21
C GLU A 242 9.02 -22.84 11.94
N PRO A 243 9.59 -23.13 10.76
CA PRO A 243 8.79 -23.27 9.55
C PRO A 243 7.84 -24.47 9.62
N PRO A 244 6.60 -24.35 9.14
CA PRO A 244 5.56 -25.37 9.32
C PRO A 244 5.88 -26.72 8.66
N PHE A 245 6.78 -26.74 7.67
CA PHE A 245 7.21 -27.97 6.98
C PHE A 245 8.30 -28.76 7.75
N PHE A 246 8.88 -28.20 8.80
CA PHE A 246 9.88 -28.85 9.67
C PHE A 246 9.34 -29.29 11.04
N ALA A 247 8.16 -28.80 11.43
CA ALA A 247 7.53 -29.07 12.71
C ALA A 247 7.60 -30.57 13.11
N GLY A 248 8.39 -30.86 14.15
CA GLY A 248 8.47 -32.19 14.78
C GLY A 248 9.32 -33.24 14.05
N LYS A 249 10.03 -32.88 12.96
CA LYS A 249 10.90 -33.83 12.22
C LYS A 249 12.38 -33.72 12.59
N MET A 250 12.84 -32.53 12.95
CA MET A 250 14.17 -32.24 13.51
C MET A 250 14.14 -30.90 14.24
N ASP A 251 14.99 -30.70 15.25
CA ASP A 251 15.17 -29.41 15.93
C ASP A 251 16.03 -28.46 15.07
N MET A 252 15.49 -28.08 13.90
CA MET A 252 16.20 -27.29 12.89
C MET A 252 16.57 -25.91 13.43
N ILE A 253 15.71 -25.31 14.25
CA ILE A 253 15.98 -24.00 14.84
C ILE A 253 17.24 -24.07 15.70
N ARG A 254 17.36 -25.06 16.58
CA ARG A 254 18.56 -25.25 17.39
C ARG A 254 19.82 -25.50 16.55
N GLN A 255 19.70 -26.23 15.43
CA GLN A 255 20.83 -26.43 14.51
C GLN A 255 21.26 -25.10 13.87
N LEU A 256 20.32 -24.30 13.36
CA LEU A 256 20.60 -22.99 12.77
C LEU A 256 21.21 -22.03 13.81
N GLU A 257 20.72 -22.04 15.05
CA GLU A 257 21.29 -21.23 16.12
C GLU A 257 22.79 -21.54 16.32
N GLN A 258 23.15 -22.83 16.36
CA GLN A 258 24.54 -23.26 16.48
C GLN A 258 25.39 -22.83 15.27
N ASP A 259 24.87 -23.00 14.06
CA ASP A 259 25.60 -22.71 12.84
C ASP A 259 25.81 -21.19 12.65
N TYR A 260 24.79 -20.38 12.90
CA TYR A 260 24.90 -18.92 12.88
C TYR A 260 25.92 -18.41 13.90
N LYS A 261 25.96 -19.01 15.09
CA LYS A 261 26.95 -18.66 16.13
C LYS A 261 28.38 -18.98 15.67
N LYS A 262 28.60 -20.16 15.07
CA LYS A 262 29.91 -20.54 14.52
C LYS A 262 30.36 -19.61 13.39
N VAL A 263 29.46 -19.27 12.47
CA VAL A 263 29.74 -18.35 11.36
C VAL A 263 30.10 -16.96 11.89
N LEU A 264 29.34 -16.43 12.85
CA LEU A 264 29.61 -15.14 13.47
C LEU A 264 31.00 -15.12 14.14
N LEU A 265 31.33 -16.13 14.95
CA LEU A 265 32.63 -16.24 15.60
C LEU A 265 33.77 -16.32 14.57
N LYS A 266 33.57 -17.06 13.48
CA LYS A 266 34.55 -17.15 12.40
C LYS A 266 34.70 -15.82 11.66
N ALA A 267 33.62 -15.12 11.39
CA ALA A 267 33.62 -13.82 10.73
C ALA A 267 34.35 -12.77 11.57
N ILE A 268 34.11 -12.72 12.89
CA ILE A 268 34.86 -11.84 13.81
C ILE A 268 36.34 -12.22 13.81
N THR A 269 36.67 -13.52 13.88
CA THR A 269 38.07 -13.98 13.86
C THR A 269 38.80 -13.62 12.58
N VAL A 270 38.11 -13.61 11.42
CA VAL A 270 38.69 -13.24 10.13
C VAL A 270 38.76 -11.72 9.98
N GLY A 271 37.74 -10.99 10.42
CA GLY A 271 37.66 -9.53 10.29
C GLY A 271 38.62 -8.76 11.20
N TYR A 272 39.08 -9.36 12.30
CA TYR A 272 40.06 -8.78 13.23
C TYR A 272 41.41 -9.53 13.25
N LYS A 273 41.67 -10.37 12.24
CA LYS A 273 43.01 -10.90 12.02
C LYS A 273 43.80 -9.87 11.22
N ASP A 274 44.81 -9.27 11.85
CA ASP A 274 45.82 -8.46 11.17
C ASP A 274 46.54 -9.26 10.06
#